data_AF-A0A8I7BFD9-F1
#
_entry.id   AF-A0A8I7BFD9-F1
#
_cell.length_a   1.000
_cell.length_b   1.000
_cell.length_c   1.000
_cell.angle_alpha   90.00
_cell.angle_beta   90.00
_cell.angle_gamma   90.00
#
_symmetry.space_group_name_H-M   'P 1'
#
loop_
_entity.id
_entity.type
_entity.pdbx_description
1 polymer ?
#
loop_
_entity_poly.entity_id
_entity_poly.type
_entity_poly.pdbx_seq_one_letter_code
_entity_poly.pdbx_strand_id
1 'polypeptide(L)'
;MRDCWHNIEKRLGDRYPPLESLCCHTIKDAKDIRCVCDRFTAHELTLISLSKFATVTRACGNGLHTHSNFAEITPPSPPASP
;
A
#
# COMPACT_ATOMS: atom_id res chain seq x y z
N MET A 1 -6.54 4.94 1.98
CA MET A 1 -5.08 4.72 2.04
C MET A 1 -4.33 5.77 2.83
N ARG A 2 -4.72 7.06 2.77
CA ARG A 2 -4.21 8.07 3.72
C ARG A 2 -4.40 7.66 5.18
N ASP A 3 -5.47 6.94 5.49
CA ASP A 3 -5.75 6.40 6.83
C ASP A 3 -4.76 5.32 7.29
N CYS A 4 -4.07 4.67 6.34
CA CYS A 4 -3.00 3.73 6.62
C CYS A 4 -1.64 4.40 6.79
N TRP A 5 -1.49 5.68 6.39
CA TRP A 5 -0.22 6.38 6.28
C TRP A 5 0.64 6.26 7.54
N HIS A 6 0.02 6.51 8.70
CA HIS A 6 0.69 6.47 10.00
C HIS A 6 1.29 5.10 10.37
N ASN A 7 0.86 4.02 9.70
CA ASN A 7 1.31 2.65 9.95
C ASN A 7 2.30 2.14 8.90
N ILE A 8 2.36 2.79 7.72
CA ILE A 8 3.17 2.33 6.58
C ILE A 8 4.29 3.30 6.22
N GLU A 9 4.28 4.54 6.72
CA GLU A 9 5.34 5.51 6.46
C GLU A 9 6.70 5.03 7.02
N LYS A 10 7.78 5.23 6.25
CA LYS A 10 9.14 4.84 6.63
C LYS A 10 9.59 5.46 7.95
N ARG A 11 9.28 6.75 8.18
CA ARG A 11 9.81 7.54 9.30
C ARG A 11 9.05 7.37 10.62
N LEU A 12 7.88 6.75 10.59
CA LEU A 12 7.06 6.55 11.79
C LEU A 12 7.36 5.20 12.45
N GLY A 13 7.20 5.08 13.77
CA GLY A 13 7.40 3.79 14.46
C GLY A 13 6.42 2.72 13.98
N ASP A 14 6.73 1.45 14.24
CA ASP A 14 5.85 0.34 13.87
C ASP A 14 4.55 0.41 14.69
N ARG A 15 3.48 0.84 14.02
CA ARG A 15 2.13 0.86 14.56
C ARG A 15 1.26 -0.06 13.72
N TYR A 16 0.51 -0.91 14.41
CA TYR A 16 -0.46 -1.78 13.78
C TYR A 16 -1.82 -1.06 13.81
N PRO A 17 -2.50 -0.92 12.66
CA PRO A 17 -3.83 -0.35 12.66
C PRO A 17 -4.80 -1.27 13.41
N PRO A 18 -5.79 -0.71 14.14
CA PRO A 18 -6.90 -1.50 14.67
C PRO A 18 -7.61 -2.25 13.53
N LEU A 19 -8.05 -3.48 13.79
CA LEU A 19 -8.75 -4.31 12.80
C LEU A 19 -10.02 -3.64 12.22
N GLU A 20 -10.68 -2.81 13.01
CA GLU A 20 -11.90 -2.07 12.63
C GLU A 20 -11.60 -0.69 12.04
N SER A 21 -10.32 -0.34 11.87
CA SER A 21 -9.95 0.93 11.27
C SER A 21 -10.33 0.97 9.80
N LEU A 22 -10.58 2.20 9.31
CA LEU A 22 -10.81 2.45 7.88
C LEU A 22 -9.63 1.96 7.02
N CYS A 23 -8.42 1.95 7.58
CA CYS A 23 -7.25 1.35 6.96
C CYS A 23 -7.45 -0.15 6.72
N CYS A 24 -7.79 -0.92 7.75
CA CYS A 24 -7.99 -2.36 7.61
C CYS A 24 -9.21 -2.72 6.75
N HIS A 25 -10.29 -1.94 6.76
CA HIS A 25 -11.39 -2.14 5.81
C HIS A 25 -10.93 -1.94 4.36
N THR A 26 -10.20 -0.85 4.09
CA THR A 26 -9.64 -0.60 2.75
C THR A 26 -8.69 -1.71 2.30
N ILE A 27 -7.83 -2.18 3.22
CA ILE A 27 -6.89 -3.27 2.98
C ILE A 27 -7.65 -4.57 2.70
N LYS A 28 -8.66 -4.93 3.49
CA LYS A 28 -9.49 -6.13 3.27
C LYS A 28 -10.23 -6.11 1.93
N ASP A 29 -10.73 -4.94 1.52
CA ASP A 29 -11.42 -4.78 0.24
C ASP A 29 -10.47 -4.78 -0.97
N ALA A 30 -9.17 -4.58 -0.74
CA ALA A 30 -8.18 -4.58 -1.81
C ALA A 30 -7.97 -6.01 -2.36
N LYS A 31 -8.26 -6.19 -3.65
CA LYS A 31 -8.07 -7.46 -4.35
C LYS A 31 -6.63 -7.69 -4.86
N ASP A 32 -5.90 -6.60 -5.08
CA ASP A 32 -4.55 -6.59 -5.64
C ASP A 32 -3.74 -5.44 -5.00
N ILE A 33 -2.43 -5.64 -4.84
CA ILE A 33 -1.50 -4.61 -4.38
C ILE A 33 -1.60 -3.41 -5.31
N ARG A 34 -1.76 -3.63 -6.64
CA ARG A 34 -1.86 -2.56 -7.64
C ARG A 34 -2.97 -1.58 -7.31
N CYS A 35 -4.14 -2.08 -6.90
CA CYS A 35 -5.26 -1.24 -6.49
C CYS A 35 -4.93 -0.36 -5.27
N VAL A 36 -3.99 -0.80 -4.43
CA VAL A 36 -3.49 -0.03 -3.29
C VAL A 36 -2.41 0.95 -3.72
N CYS A 37 -1.48 0.52 -4.58
CA CYS A 37 -0.38 1.34 -5.11
C CYS A 37 -0.90 2.52 -5.93
N ASP A 38 -1.90 2.30 -6.78
CA ASP A 38 -2.52 3.33 -7.63
C ASP A 38 -3.23 4.43 -6.81
N ARG A 39 -3.49 4.17 -5.52
CA ARG A 39 -4.03 5.19 -4.59
C ARG A 39 -2.96 6.11 -4.01
N PHE A 40 -1.69 5.88 -4.33
CA PHE A 40 -0.56 6.72 -3.94
C PHE A 40 0.09 7.35 -5.16
N THR A 41 0.55 8.58 -4.98
CA THR A 41 1.43 9.25 -5.95
C THR A 41 2.81 8.61 -5.95
N ALA A 42 3.55 8.79 -7.04
CA ALA A 42 4.95 8.34 -7.12
C ALA A 42 5.81 8.89 -5.97
N HIS A 43 5.56 10.13 -5.53
CA HIS A 43 6.23 10.72 -4.38
C HIS A 43 5.88 10.01 -3.07
N GLU A 44 4.60 9.75 -2.80
CA GLU A 44 4.14 9.02 -1.62
C GLU A 44 4.73 7.61 -1.55
N LEU A 45 4.85 6.91 -2.68
CA LEU A 45 5.50 5.60 -2.74
C LEU A 45 6.96 5.63 -2.28
N THR A 46 7.67 6.75 -2.47
CA THR A 46 9.05 6.89 -1.94
C THR A 46 9.11 6.98 -0.42
N LEU A 47 8.00 7.38 0.22
CA LEU A 47 7.90 7.60 1.67
C LEU A 47 7.30 6.38 2.40
N ILE A 48 6.70 5.44 1.68
CA ILE A 48 6.07 4.23 2.24
C ILE A 48 7.08 3.09 2.37
N SER A 49 7.09 2.42 3.51
CA SER A 49 7.87 1.21 3.73
C SER A 49 7.08 -0.01 3.27
N LEU A 50 7.63 -0.72 2.27
CA LEU A 50 7.04 -1.97 1.76
C LEU A 50 6.92 -3.04 2.83
N SER A 51 7.91 -3.15 3.71
CA SER A 51 7.88 -4.13 4.80
C SER A 51 6.75 -3.83 5.78
N LYS A 52 6.56 -2.56 6.15
CA LYS A 52 5.45 -2.15 7.03
C LYS A 52 4.10 -2.34 6.36
N PHE A 53 4.01 -2.02 5.08
CA PHE A 53 2.80 -2.26 4.30
C PHE A 53 2.43 -3.75 4.28
N ALA A 54 3.39 -4.64 4.02
CA ALA A 54 3.16 -6.09 4.05
C ALA A 54 2.70 -6.57 5.43
N THR A 55 3.31 -6.04 6.50
CA THR A 55 2.95 -6.34 7.88
C THR A 55 1.52 -5.88 8.22
N VAL A 56 1.15 -4.63 7.86
CA VAL A 56 -0.21 -4.11 8.03
C VAL A 56 -1.22 -4.95 7.26
N THR A 57 -0.89 -5.30 6.03
CA THR A 57 -1.76 -6.09 5.15
C THR A 57 -2.07 -7.45 5.75
N ARG A 58 -1.03 -8.14 6.26
CA ARG A 58 -1.16 -9.38 7.02
C ARG A 58 -1.97 -9.20 8.30
N ALA A 59 -1.72 -8.13 9.07
CA ALA A 59 -2.42 -7.87 10.33
C ALA A 59 -3.92 -7.61 10.12
N CYS A 60 -4.29 -6.94 9.03
CA CYS A 60 -5.69 -6.72 8.64
C CYS A 60 -6.37 -7.97 8.08
N GLY A 61 -5.68 -9.11 7.97
CA GLY A 61 -6.24 -10.36 7.44
C GLY A 61 -6.35 -10.41 5.92
N ASN A 62 -5.69 -9.50 5.20
CA ASN A 62 -5.57 -9.61 3.75
C ASN A 62 -4.22 -10.25 3.42
N GLY A 63 -4.25 -11.49 2.94
CA GLY A 63 -3.09 -12.26 2.53
C GLY A 63 -2.58 -11.88 1.14
N LEU A 64 -2.59 -10.58 0.79
CA LEU A 64 -2.06 -10.07 -0.46
C LEU A 64 -0.67 -10.66 -0.69
N HIS A 65 -0.56 -11.45 -1.75
CA HIS A 65 0.61 -12.26 -2.05
C HIS A 65 1.86 -11.37 -2.02
N THR A 66 2.78 -11.69 -1.11
CA THR A 66 4.05 -11.00 -0.83
C THR A 66 4.99 -10.87 -2.03
N HIS A 67 4.59 -11.34 -3.21
CA HIS A 67 5.36 -11.28 -4.45
C HIS A 67 5.06 -10.05 -5.31
N SER A 68 4.03 -9.26 -5.01
CA SER A 68 3.71 -8.10 -5.84
C SER A 68 4.45 -6.87 -5.31
N ASN A 69 5.63 -6.60 -5.88
CA ASN A 69 6.44 -5.44 -5.51
C ASN A 69 5.82 -4.16 -6.10
N PHE A 70 5.72 -3.10 -5.30
CA PHE A 70 5.35 -1.77 -5.81
C PHE A 70 6.30 -1.28 -6.91
N ALA A 71 7.54 -1.79 -6.92
CA ALA A 71 8.57 -1.44 -7.90
C ALA A 71 8.28 -1.98 -9.32
N GLU A 72 7.49 -3.05 -9.46
CA GLU A 72 7.05 -3.53 -10.79
C GLU A 72 5.86 -2.73 -11.34
N ILE A 73 5.27 -1.85 -10.54
CA ILE A 73 4.18 -0.97 -10.93
C ILE A 73 4.81 0.31 -11.47
N THR A 74 5.41 0.20 -12.64
CA THR A 74 5.74 1.39 -13.43
C THR A 74 4.42 2.10 -13.77
N PRO A 75 4.32 3.44 -13.64
CA PRO A 75 3.18 4.15 -14.20
C PRO A 75 3.06 3.78 -15.69
N PRO A 76 1.84 3.59 -16.24
CA PRO A 76 1.70 3.33 -17.66
C PRO A 76 2.42 4.45 -18.39
N SER A 77 3.34 4.06 -19.28
CA SER A 77 4.08 4.99 -20.13
C SER A 77 3.08 5.98 -20.75
N PRO A 78 3.38 7.29 -20.80
CA PRO A 78 2.48 8.24 -21.42
C PRO A 78 2.18 7.76 -22.85
N PRO A 79 0.93 7.91 -23.33
CA PRO A 79 0.55 7.42 -24.64
C PRO A 79 1.53 7.95 -25.67
N ALA A 80 2.18 7.05 -26.41
CA ALA A 80 3.01 7.40 -27.54
C ALA A 80 2.16 8.28 -28.46
N SER A 81 2.50 9.57 -28.52
CA SER A 81 1.83 10.51 -29.40
C SER A 81 2.22 10.19 -30.84
N PRO A 82 1.27 10.31 -31.80
CA PRO A 82 1.36 9.79 -33.16
C PRO A 82 2.45 10.43 -34.02
#